data_AF-A0A1L7VTW3-F1
#
_entry.id   AF-A0A1L7VTW3-F1
#
_cell.length_a   1.000
_cell.length_b   1.000
_cell.length_c   1.000
_cell.angle_alpha   90.00
_cell.angle_beta   90.00
_cell.angle_gamma   90.00
#
_symmetry.space_group_name_H-M   'P 1'
#
loop_
_entity.id
_entity.type
_entity.pdbx_description
1 polymer ?
#
loop_
_entity_poly.entity_id
_entity_poly.type
_entity_poly.pdbx_seq_one_letter_code
_entity_poly.pdbx_strand_id
1 'polypeptide(L)'
;MVLQTTLLAAKPPSDPPSPPNKPVISMHHGEAEWTAVYPIIERLYMKDRRKLRHIMQIMEEKHNFKASVQMYKRRFTKWGFYKSKQRNVKTACKNKTTTPKNTPEAQKQPNAAPCHRQSLILSPSPDPLETSSLEFLTSIHDWSNSFYESLYADGLYLQNIHSPPRTAKINRYDPEGLSFAFRTIVELIQRGKGVLAGRLTRKAFLDIENMLQVEAPLFIWNVLEIMYHMVRLGQTQLLGMLLMQLVELASNTHEMQHPVIKMLKSLQKAVYLWEKHATLEKMKLLEQAWSLNADIICRNYDSRLLAMYYRLVWESSCIKLGEDQLDGLDKWFSAVKSKIPHEDSYFQQAVLFDSSNSKEKTEPPRDYEITKVLCVSAIQHRCTMTFGESNMASLVRLGLLKSRVLDEIDGQPSDEILQSHTRFQARVMAYLMKVLMDVDMGLGLDVDVADRMRNKIALREFGYSSTSPQVIHDMWQLEAFLQKQGHVAEAANIRRETYKRLEEYVGQVPVDEV
;
A
#
# COMPACT_ATOMS: atom_id res chain seq x y z
N MET A 1 -9.16 18.84 -34.11
CA MET A 1 -7.98 18.70 -33.23
C MET A 1 -8.07 17.35 -32.54
N VAL A 2 -7.06 16.48 -32.68
CA VAL A 2 -7.08 15.11 -32.14
C VAL A 2 -6.14 15.04 -30.95
N LEU A 3 -6.63 14.59 -29.80
CA LEU A 3 -5.82 14.33 -28.61
C LEU A 3 -5.00 13.06 -28.82
N GLN A 4 -3.67 13.18 -28.86
CA GLN A 4 -2.78 12.03 -28.92
C GLN A 4 -2.78 11.28 -27.58
N THR A 5 -3.12 10.00 -27.63
CA THR A 5 -2.87 9.07 -26.53
C THR A 5 -1.37 8.90 -26.33
N THR A 6 -0.86 9.24 -25.14
CA THR A 6 0.51 8.96 -24.72
C THR A 6 0.72 7.46 -24.52
N LEU A 7 1.19 6.79 -25.57
CA LEU A 7 1.76 5.45 -25.49
C LEU A 7 3.09 5.50 -24.71
N LEU A 8 3.40 4.47 -23.93
CA LEU A 8 4.72 4.32 -23.31
C LEU A 8 5.81 4.25 -24.41
N ALA A 9 6.93 4.94 -24.18
CA ALA A 9 7.95 5.18 -25.21
C ALA A 9 8.60 3.88 -25.74
N ALA A 10 8.82 3.82 -27.06
CA ALA A 10 9.47 2.70 -27.73
C ALA A 10 11.01 2.73 -27.56
N LYS A 11 11.62 1.54 -27.60
CA LYS A 11 13.07 1.33 -27.50
C LYS A 11 13.79 1.76 -28.80
N PRO A 12 14.92 2.49 -28.74
CA PRO A 12 15.70 2.83 -29.93
C PRO A 12 16.43 1.61 -30.52
N PRO A 13 16.72 1.59 -31.83
CA PRO A 13 17.41 0.49 -32.50
C PRO A 13 18.91 0.44 -32.15
N SER A 14 19.48 -0.77 -32.19
CA SER A 14 20.87 -1.05 -31.83
C SER A 14 21.70 -1.48 -33.05
N ASP A 15 22.82 -0.80 -33.27
CA ASP A 15 23.80 -1.11 -34.33
C ASP A 15 24.76 -2.27 -33.97
N PRO A 16 25.44 -2.90 -34.96
CA PRO A 16 25.90 -4.28 -34.86
C PRO A 16 27.32 -4.49 -34.27
N PRO A 17 27.64 -5.73 -33.80
CA PRO A 17 28.91 -6.05 -33.15
C PRO A 17 29.92 -6.80 -34.04
N SER A 18 31.21 -6.82 -33.64
CA SER A 18 32.16 -7.90 -33.96
C SER A 18 33.36 -7.94 -32.99
N PRO A 19 34.06 -9.10 -32.85
CA PRO A 19 34.58 -9.57 -31.55
C PRO A 19 36.14 -9.78 -31.62
N PRO A 20 36.87 -10.77 -31.02
CA PRO A 20 36.56 -12.05 -30.34
C PRO A 20 37.06 -12.07 -28.84
N ASN A 21 37.13 -13.15 -28.05
CA ASN A 21 36.74 -14.57 -28.17
C ASN A 21 36.45 -15.19 -26.77
N LYS A 22 35.48 -16.12 -26.65
CA LYS A 22 35.36 -17.15 -25.57
C LYS A 22 34.54 -18.34 -26.10
N PRO A 23 34.80 -19.59 -25.66
CA PRO A 23 34.06 -20.76 -26.16
C PRO A 23 32.57 -20.66 -25.82
N VAL A 24 31.73 -20.64 -26.85
CA VAL A 24 30.28 -20.49 -26.73
C VAL A 24 29.67 -21.83 -26.31
N ILE A 25 29.33 -21.96 -25.02
CA ILE A 25 28.51 -23.07 -24.53
C ILE A 25 27.09 -22.86 -25.10
N SER A 26 26.63 -23.78 -25.96
CA SER A 26 25.28 -23.72 -26.52
C SER A 26 24.23 -23.78 -25.42
N MET A 27 23.30 -22.83 -25.41
CA MET A 27 22.11 -22.86 -24.53
C MET A 27 20.96 -23.69 -25.12
N HIS A 28 21.10 -24.19 -26.36
CA HIS A 28 20.11 -25.00 -27.04
C HIS A 28 20.52 -26.47 -27.01
N HIS A 29 19.80 -27.24 -26.19
CA HIS A 29 20.03 -28.66 -25.96
C HIS A 29 18.94 -29.53 -26.60
N GLY A 30 19.37 -30.54 -27.38
CA GLY A 30 18.50 -31.48 -28.08
C GLY A 30 17.82 -32.50 -27.17
N GLU A 31 16.77 -33.19 -27.65
CA GLU A 31 16.02 -34.18 -26.84
C GLU A 31 16.91 -35.32 -26.33
N ALA A 32 17.90 -35.75 -27.11
CA ALA A 32 18.88 -36.78 -26.73
C ALA A 32 19.77 -36.32 -25.56
N GLU A 33 20.25 -35.07 -25.57
CA GLU A 33 21.08 -34.51 -24.49
C GLU A 33 20.29 -34.40 -23.19
N TRP A 34 19.04 -33.91 -23.27
CA TRP A 34 18.11 -33.87 -22.14
C TRP A 34 17.82 -35.27 -21.56
N THR A 35 17.79 -36.30 -22.40
CA THR A 35 17.60 -37.69 -21.98
C THR A 35 18.84 -38.23 -21.28
N ALA A 36 20.04 -37.88 -21.75
CA ALA A 36 21.30 -38.26 -21.09
C ALA A 36 21.46 -37.64 -19.69
N VAL A 37 21.04 -36.39 -19.49
CA VAL A 37 21.12 -35.73 -18.17
C VAL A 37 19.94 -36.03 -17.23
N TYR A 38 18.86 -36.65 -17.72
CA TYR A 38 17.66 -37.00 -16.95
C TYR A 38 17.96 -37.67 -15.58
N PRO A 39 18.69 -38.81 -15.50
CA PRO A 39 18.86 -39.53 -14.23
C PRO A 39 19.67 -38.75 -13.19
N ILE A 40 20.53 -37.82 -13.63
CA ILE A 40 21.30 -36.92 -12.76
C ILE A 40 20.37 -35.89 -12.15
N ILE A 41 19.55 -35.24 -12.98
CA ILE A 41 18.58 -34.23 -12.56
C ILE A 41 17.49 -34.85 -11.66
N GLU A 42 17.00 -36.05 -11.99
CA GLU A 42 16.04 -36.81 -11.18
C GLU A 42 16.60 -37.05 -9.77
N ARG A 43 17.86 -37.52 -9.66
CA ARG A 43 18.53 -37.70 -8.37
C ARG A 43 18.62 -36.39 -7.59
N LEU A 44 19.13 -35.33 -8.21
CA LEU A 44 19.34 -34.03 -7.55
C LEU A 44 18.00 -33.38 -7.10
N TYR A 45 16.92 -33.57 -7.86
CA TYR A 45 15.62 -32.96 -7.57
C TYR A 45 14.73 -33.82 -6.65
N MET A 46 14.65 -35.13 -6.88
CA MET A 46 13.73 -36.02 -6.15
C MET A 46 14.37 -36.69 -4.93
N LYS A 47 15.62 -37.16 -5.03
CA LYS A 47 16.32 -37.81 -3.92
C LYS A 47 16.99 -36.78 -3.00
N ASP A 48 17.80 -35.89 -3.56
CA ASP A 48 18.54 -34.89 -2.79
C ASP A 48 17.71 -33.62 -2.45
N ARG A 49 16.49 -33.50 -3.00
CA ARG A 49 15.55 -32.36 -2.79
C ARG A 49 16.14 -30.96 -3.00
N ARG A 50 17.14 -30.82 -3.89
CA ARG A 50 17.84 -29.53 -4.10
C ARG A 50 16.94 -28.52 -4.82
N LYS A 51 17.08 -27.23 -4.46
CA LYS A 51 16.37 -26.13 -5.12
C LYS A 51 16.88 -25.97 -6.56
N LEU A 52 15.99 -25.66 -7.51
CA LEU A 52 16.29 -25.60 -8.95
C LEU A 52 17.54 -24.75 -9.29
N ARG A 53 17.72 -23.57 -8.68
CA ARG A 53 18.92 -22.73 -8.88
C ARG A 53 20.24 -23.48 -8.63
N HIS A 54 20.25 -24.34 -7.60
CA HIS A 54 21.43 -25.10 -7.20
C HIS A 54 21.61 -26.35 -8.07
N ILE A 55 20.53 -26.91 -8.63
CA ILE A 55 20.61 -27.96 -9.66
C ILE A 55 21.23 -27.39 -10.93
N MET A 56 20.78 -26.21 -11.38
CA MET A 56 21.36 -25.54 -12.55
C MET A 56 22.85 -25.27 -12.37
N GLN A 57 23.25 -24.75 -11.21
CA GLN A 57 24.65 -24.56 -10.86
C GLN A 57 25.47 -25.87 -10.92
N ILE A 58 24.98 -26.96 -10.32
CA ILE A 58 25.64 -28.27 -10.36
C ILE A 58 25.74 -28.82 -11.80
N MET A 59 24.72 -28.62 -12.62
CA MET A 59 24.71 -29.06 -14.02
C MET A 59 25.68 -28.25 -14.89
N GLU A 60 25.80 -26.94 -14.64
CA GLU A 60 26.78 -26.07 -15.31
C GLU A 60 28.21 -26.41 -14.88
N GLU A 61 28.48 -26.52 -13.57
CA GLU A 61 29.82 -26.75 -13.00
C GLU A 61 30.37 -28.18 -13.21
N LYS A 62 29.52 -29.22 -13.08
CA LYS A 62 29.98 -30.63 -13.06
C LYS A 62 29.62 -31.44 -14.30
N HIS A 63 28.66 -30.95 -15.09
CA HIS A 63 28.18 -31.64 -16.28
C HIS A 63 28.26 -30.77 -17.55
N ASN A 64 28.85 -29.57 -17.45
CA ASN A 64 29.00 -28.59 -18.54
C ASN A 64 27.69 -28.31 -19.32
N PHE A 65 26.55 -28.42 -18.63
CA PHE A 65 25.22 -28.37 -19.23
C PHE A 65 24.49 -27.09 -18.78
N LYS A 66 24.26 -26.16 -19.72
CA LYS A 66 23.78 -24.81 -19.42
C LYS A 66 22.46 -24.50 -20.12
N ALA A 67 21.35 -24.77 -19.44
CA ALA A 67 20.00 -24.45 -19.91
C ALA A 67 19.32 -23.37 -19.06
N SER A 68 18.35 -22.65 -19.64
CA SER A 68 17.60 -21.62 -18.92
C SER A 68 16.64 -22.21 -17.86
N VAL A 69 16.28 -21.39 -16.85
CA VAL A 69 15.30 -21.76 -15.81
C VAL A 69 13.98 -22.26 -16.43
N GLN A 70 13.54 -21.64 -17.53
CA GLN A 70 12.31 -22.02 -18.22
C GLN A 70 12.43 -23.38 -18.92
N MET A 71 13.58 -23.71 -19.50
CA MET A 71 13.82 -25.03 -20.10
C MET A 71 13.77 -26.14 -19.05
N TYR A 72 14.42 -25.96 -17.90
CA TYR A 72 14.31 -26.90 -16.77
C TYR A 72 12.87 -27.04 -16.27
N LYS A 73 12.14 -25.93 -16.07
CA LYS A 73 10.71 -25.99 -15.68
C LYS A 73 9.88 -26.79 -16.68
N ARG A 74 10.03 -26.54 -17.99
CA ARG A 74 9.33 -27.27 -19.06
C ARG A 74 9.67 -28.77 -19.05
N ARG A 75 10.94 -29.12 -18.80
CA ARG A 75 11.39 -30.51 -18.64
C ARG A 75 10.82 -31.18 -17.39
N PHE A 76 10.79 -30.50 -16.26
CA PHE A 76 10.23 -31.02 -15.01
C PHE A 76 8.73 -31.30 -15.14
N THR A 77 7.98 -30.44 -15.85
CA THR A 77 6.58 -30.71 -16.20
C THR A 77 6.44 -31.93 -17.10
N LYS A 78 7.27 -32.05 -18.16
CA LYS A 78 7.29 -33.22 -19.06
C LYS A 78 7.63 -34.53 -18.34
N TRP A 79 8.47 -34.46 -17.31
CA TRP A 79 8.94 -35.61 -16.51
C TRP A 79 8.10 -35.88 -15.25
N GLY A 80 7.02 -35.13 -15.00
CA GLY A 80 6.14 -35.36 -13.84
C GLY A 80 6.76 -35.02 -12.48
N PHE A 81 7.75 -34.14 -12.44
CA PHE A 81 8.52 -33.75 -11.25
C PHE A 81 7.76 -32.77 -10.33
N TYR A 82 6.64 -33.25 -9.78
CA TYR A 82 5.83 -32.49 -8.82
C TYR A 82 6.40 -32.55 -7.40
N LYS A 83 6.32 -31.44 -6.65
CA LYS A 83 6.72 -31.40 -5.23
C LYS A 83 5.76 -32.27 -4.40
N SER A 84 6.19 -33.49 -4.08
CA SER A 84 5.44 -34.39 -3.20
C SER A 84 5.31 -33.79 -1.80
N LYS A 85 4.06 -33.49 -1.39
CA LYS A 85 3.72 -33.14 0.01
C LYS A 85 4.11 -34.31 0.91
N GLN A 86 4.78 -34.05 2.03
CA GLN A 86 5.09 -35.11 3.01
C GLN A 86 3.80 -35.73 3.54
N ARG A 87 3.49 -36.96 3.13
CA ARG A 87 2.51 -37.79 3.82
C ARG A 87 3.15 -38.35 5.09
N ASN A 88 2.72 -37.83 6.24
CA ASN A 88 2.92 -38.53 7.50
C ASN A 88 2.22 -39.89 7.43
N VAL A 89 2.96 -40.95 7.75
CA VAL A 89 2.43 -42.32 7.82
C VAL A 89 1.91 -42.56 9.24
N LYS A 90 0.60 -42.70 9.40
CA LYS A 90 -0.02 -43.54 10.43
C LYS A 90 -1.17 -44.34 9.80
N THR A 91 -1.41 -45.50 10.37
CA THR A 91 -1.96 -46.69 9.70
C THR A 91 -3.41 -47.00 10.13
N ALA A 92 -4.07 -47.90 9.39
CA ALA A 92 -5.35 -48.56 9.69
C ALA A 92 -6.63 -47.69 9.49
N CYS A 93 -7.78 -48.24 9.02
CA CYS A 93 -8.02 -49.60 8.51
C CYS A 93 -9.13 -49.64 7.43
N LYS A 94 -9.30 -50.80 6.81
CA LYS A 94 -10.24 -51.07 5.69
C LYS A 94 -11.69 -51.18 6.19
N ASN A 95 -12.66 -50.86 5.32
CA ASN A 95 -13.49 -51.90 4.67
C ASN A 95 -14.35 -51.37 3.50
N LYS A 96 -14.67 -52.29 2.58
CA LYS A 96 -15.62 -52.13 1.46
C LYS A 96 -17.07 -52.25 2.03
N THR A 97 -18.19 -52.05 1.33
CA THR A 97 -18.63 -52.81 0.13
C THR A 97 -19.92 -52.23 -0.49
N THR A 98 -20.03 -52.28 -1.82
CA THR A 98 -21.24 -52.36 -2.68
C THR A 98 -22.45 -51.41 -2.56
N THR A 99 -22.73 -50.74 -3.67
CA THR A 99 -24.05 -50.39 -4.24
C THR A 99 -24.98 -51.60 -4.39
N PRO A 100 -26.33 -51.43 -4.45
CA PRO A 100 -26.96 -51.25 -5.76
C PRO A 100 -28.15 -50.24 -5.82
N LYS A 101 -28.54 -49.93 -7.06
CA LYS A 101 -29.75 -49.16 -7.45
C LYS A 101 -31.04 -49.89 -7.03
N ASN A 102 -32.15 -49.15 -6.95
CA ASN A 102 -33.37 -49.43 -7.74
C ASN A 102 -34.33 -48.22 -7.76
N THR A 103 -34.94 -47.98 -8.92
CA THR A 103 -36.11 -47.10 -9.13
C THR A 103 -37.37 -47.99 -9.22
N PRO A 104 -38.58 -47.45 -9.03
CA PRO A 104 -39.49 -47.46 -10.18
C PRO A 104 -40.35 -46.19 -10.34
N GLU A 105 -40.97 -46.09 -11.51
CA GLU A 105 -41.76 -44.95 -12.02
C GLU A 105 -43.23 -44.99 -11.57
N ALA A 106 -43.92 -43.83 -11.60
CA ALA A 106 -45.35 -43.75 -11.89
C ALA A 106 -45.74 -42.35 -12.41
N GLN A 107 -46.29 -42.28 -13.61
CA GLN A 107 -46.94 -41.08 -14.16
C GLN A 107 -48.46 -41.16 -13.99
N LYS A 108 -49.14 -40.03 -13.71
CA LYS A 108 -50.35 -39.58 -14.45
C LYS A 108 -50.93 -38.25 -13.93
N GLN A 109 -51.06 -37.30 -14.84
CA GLN A 109 -52.07 -36.21 -14.84
C GLN A 109 -53.43 -36.77 -15.33
N PRO A 110 -54.60 -36.06 -15.29
CA PRO A 110 -54.78 -34.64 -15.69
C PRO A 110 -55.91 -33.80 -15.01
N ASN A 111 -55.87 -32.46 -15.19
CA ASN A 111 -56.90 -31.67 -15.92
C ASN A 111 -56.75 -30.14 -15.74
N ALA A 112 -57.19 -29.39 -16.76
CA ALA A 112 -57.26 -27.91 -16.81
C ALA A 112 -58.63 -27.41 -16.24
N ALA A 113 -58.98 -26.12 -16.12
CA ALA A 113 -58.47 -24.88 -16.73
C ALA A 113 -58.67 -23.63 -15.78
N PRO A 114 -58.93 -22.38 -16.24
CA PRO A 114 -57.89 -21.34 -16.20
C PRO A 114 -58.26 -20.09 -15.37
N CYS A 115 -57.26 -19.27 -14.99
CA CYS A 115 -57.52 -17.88 -14.62
C CYS A 115 -56.38 -16.91 -14.99
N HIS A 116 -56.75 -15.65 -15.15
CA HIS A 116 -56.09 -14.60 -15.94
C HIS A 116 -54.61 -14.30 -15.63
N ARG A 117 -53.87 -13.99 -16.71
CA ARG A 117 -52.62 -13.22 -16.65
C ARG A 117 -52.87 -11.88 -15.96
N GLN A 118 -52.11 -11.58 -14.91
CA GLN A 118 -51.65 -10.23 -14.65
C GLN A 118 -50.15 -10.20 -14.95
N SER A 119 -49.77 -9.38 -15.91
CA SER A 119 -48.37 -9.13 -16.28
C SER A 119 -47.72 -8.29 -15.19
N LEU A 120 -47.10 -8.96 -14.22
CA LEU A 120 -46.16 -8.31 -13.32
C LEU A 120 -44.99 -7.79 -14.14
N ILE A 121 -44.75 -6.49 -14.01
CA ILE A 121 -43.68 -5.76 -14.67
C ILE A 121 -42.35 -6.41 -14.25
N LEU A 122 -41.56 -6.83 -15.24
CA LEU A 122 -40.18 -7.25 -15.01
C LEU A 122 -39.43 -6.05 -14.44
N SER A 123 -39.06 -6.14 -13.15
CA SER A 123 -38.02 -5.28 -12.59
C SER A 123 -36.80 -5.35 -13.51
N PRO A 124 -36.18 -4.22 -13.91
CA PRO A 124 -34.93 -4.29 -14.65
C PRO A 124 -33.92 -5.08 -13.81
N SER A 125 -33.18 -5.99 -14.46
CA SER A 125 -32.02 -6.61 -13.83
C SER A 125 -31.12 -5.49 -13.29
N PRO A 126 -30.63 -5.58 -12.03
CA PRO A 126 -29.72 -4.56 -11.52
C PRO A 126 -28.50 -4.46 -12.45
N ASP A 127 -27.99 -3.24 -12.62
CA ASP A 127 -26.82 -3.00 -13.45
C ASP A 127 -25.64 -3.87 -12.92
N PRO A 128 -24.96 -4.66 -13.77
CA PRO A 128 -23.75 -5.38 -13.38
C PRO A 128 -22.71 -4.50 -12.69
N LEU A 129 -22.61 -3.22 -13.02
CA LEU A 129 -21.71 -2.26 -12.39
C LEU A 129 -22.18 -1.87 -10.98
N GLU A 130 -23.46 -1.53 -10.79
CA GLU A 130 -24.04 -1.26 -9.46
C GLU A 130 -23.90 -2.47 -8.54
N THR A 131 -24.22 -3.66 -9.06
CA THR A 131 -24.10 -4.94 -8.33
C THR A 131 -22.67 -5.18 -7.87
N SER A 132 -21.68 -4.97 -8.75
CA SER A 132 -20.26 -5.16 -8.43
C SER A 132 -19.71 -4.09 -7.47
N SER A 133 -20.25 -2.87 -7.56
CA SER A 133 -19.94 -1.77 -6.64
C SER A 133 -20.47 -2.07 -5.24
N LEU A 134 -21.70 -2.60 -5.13
CA LEU A 134 -22.30 -3.03 -3.87
C LEU A 134 -21.59 -4.24 -3.25
N GLU A 135 -21.19 -5.24 -4.06
CA GLU A 135 -20.34 -6.36 -3.61
C GLU A 135 -19.04 -5.86 -2.96
N PHE A 136 -18.42 -4.85 -3.58
CA PHE A 136 -17.18 -4.24 -3.08
C PHE A 136 -17.39 -3.45 -1.78
N LEU A 137 -18.37 -2.56 -1.71
CA LEU A 137 -18.68 -1.80 -0.49
C LEU A 137 -19.07 -2.73 0.67
N THR A 138 -19.89 -3.76 0.41
CA THR A 138 -20.25 -4.79 1.39
C THR A 138 -18.99 -5.52 1.89
N SER A 139 -18.05 -5.87 1.02
CA SER A 139 -16.82 -6.57 1.44
C SER A 139 -15.93 -5.73 2.37
N ILE A 140 -15.90 -4.41 2.21
CA ILE A 140 -15.22 -3.48 3.12
C ILE A 140 -15.94 -3.43 4.47
N HIS A 141 -17.27 -3.27 4.44
CA HIS A 141 -18.09 -3.25 5.64
C HIS A 141 -17.94 -4.54 6.47
N ASP A 142 -18.08 -5.70 5.84
CA ASP A 142 -17.92 -7.01 6.48
C ASP A 142 -16.54 -7.14 7.14
N TRP A 143 -15.47 -6.81 6.39
CA TRP A 143 -14.12 -7.01 6.86
C TRP A 143 -13.75 -6.05 7.99
N SER A 144 -14.04 -4.76 7.85
CA SER A 144 -13.72 -3.75 8.87
C SER A 144 -14.50 -4.01 10.15
N ASN A 145 -15.79 -4.36 10.09
CA ASN A 145 -16.55 -4.69 11.30
C ASN A 145 -16.07 -6.00 11.94
N SER A 146 -15.79 -7.06 11.16
CA SER A 146 -15.32 -8.33 11.72
C SER A 146 -14.02 -8.20 12.54
N PHE A 147 -13.15 -7.25 12.19
CA PHE A 147 -11.96 -6.90 12.97
C PHE A 147 -12.31 -6.31 14.34
N TYR A 148 -13.25 -5.36 14.41
CA TYR A 148 -13.68 -4.78 15.68
C TYR A 148 -14.49 -5.78 16.52
N GLU A 149 -15.38 -6.56 15.89
CA GLU A 149 -16.10 -7.66 16.55
C GLU A 149 -15.15 -8.68 17.19
N SER A 150 -14.06 -9.07 16.51
CA SER A 150 -13.07 -9.98 17.12
C SER A 150 -12.35 -9.36 18.32
N LEU A 151 -12.07 -8.05 18.31
CA LEU A 151 -11.44 -7.34 19.43
C LEU A 151 -12.34 -7.19 20.67
N TYR A 152 -13.66 -7.27 20.49
CA TYR A 152 -14.64 -7.31 21.58
C TYR A 152 -14.96 -8.74 22.04
N ALA A 153 -14.92 -9.72 21.11
CA ALA A 153 -15.14 -11.14 21.42
C ALA A 153 -13.99 -11.77 22.22
N ASP A 154 -12.73 -11.47 21.86
CA ASP A 154 -11.52 -11.93 22.58
C ASP A 154 -11.24 -11.09 23.85
N GLY A 155 -12.28 -10.83 24.66
CA GLY A 155 -12.24 -9.97 25.84
C GLY A 155 -11.35 -10.44 27.00
N LEU A 156 -10.54 -11.48 26.82
CA LEU A 156 -9.54 -12.00 27.75
C LEU A 156 -8.27 -12.39 26.96
N TYR A 157 -7.08 -12.02 27.46
CA TYR A 157 -5.73 -12.22 26.88
C TYR A 157 -5.16 -11.17 25.91
N LEU A 158 -5.19 -9.88 26.28
CA LEU A 158 -4.36 -8.86 25.59
C LEU A 158 -2.83 -9.06 25.75
N GLN A 159 -2.38 -9.95 26.66
CA GLN A 159 -0.96 -10.26 26.85
C GLN A 159 -0.26 -10.81 25.57
N ASN A 160 -1.01 -11.29 24.58
CA ASN A 160 -0.44 -11.79 23.32
C ASN A 160 -0.41 -10.79 22.16
N ILE A 161 -0.96 -9.57 22.28
CA ILE A 161 -0.64 -8.48 21.33
C ILE A 161 0.78 -7.94 21.60
N HIS A 162 1.26 -8.08 22.85
CA HIS A 162 2.66 -7.82 23.24
C HIS A 162 3.62 -8.98 22.90
N SER A 163 3.13 -10.09 22.34
CA SER A 163 3.96 -11.16 21.78
C SER A 163 4.26 -10.85 20.30
N PRO A 164 5.43 -10.30 19.93
CA PRO A 164 5.79 -10.19 18.52
C PRO A 164 5.77 -11.59 17.88
N PRO A 165 5.25 -11.75 16.64
CA PRO A 165 5.15 -13.05 15.99
C PRO A 165 6.51 -13.74 15.96
N ARG A 166 6.61 -14.85 16.71
CA ARG A 166 7.88 -15.53 17.03
C ARG A 166 8.75 -15.69 15.79
N THR A 167 9.89 -15.00 15.79
CA THR A 167 10.97 -15.14 14.79
C THR A 167 10.63 -14.81 13.34
N ALA A 168 9.57 -14.03 13.08
CA ALA A 168 9.46 -13.30 11.83
C ALA A 168 10.31 -12.01 11.92
N LYS A 169 11.14 -11.72 10.90
CA LYS A 169 11.70 -10.37 10.77
C LYS A 169 10.53 -9.41 10.58
N ILE A 170 10.36 -8.46 11.50
CA ILE A 170 9.36 -7.40 11.37
C ILE A 170 9.83 -6.48 10.23
N ASN A 171 9.41 -6.79 9.01
CA ASN A 171 9.55 -5.88 7.88
C ASN A 171 8.61 -4.70 8.14
N ARG A 172 9.19 -3.55 8.48
CA ARG A 172 8.47 -2.35 8.89
C ARG A 172 7.76 -1.73 7.68
N TYR A 173 6.45 -1.94 7.58
CA TYR A 173 5.61 -1.27 6.58
C TYR A 173 5.46 0.22 6.91
N ASP A 174 6.02 1.09 6.06
CA ASP A 174 5.81 2.54 6.08
C ASP A 174 4.64 2.92 5.15
N PRO A 175 3.45 3.23 5.70
CA PRO A 175 2.26 3.54 4.91
C PRO A 175 2.36 4.87 4.18
N GLU A 176 2.92 5.89 4.83
CA GLU A 176 3.09 7.23 4.25
C GLU A 176 4.17 7.17 3.17
N GLY A 177 5.28 6.48 3.43
CA GLY A 177 6.35 6.27 2.44
C GLY A 177 5.84 5.56 1.18
N LEU A 178 5.03 4.52 1.32
CA LEU A 178 4.44 3.82 0.17
C LEU A 178 3.44 4.69 -0.61
N SER A 179 2.55 5.43 0.08
CA SER A 179 1.63 6.36 -0.59
C SER A 179 2.38 7.43 -1.38
N PHE A 180 3.36 8.09 -0.76
CA PHE A 180 4.16 9.12 -1.43
C PHE A 180 5.06 8.55 -2.52
N ALA A 181 5.55 7.30 -2.41
CA ALA A 181 6.24 6.62 -3.51
C ALA A 181 5.33 6.48 -4.73
N PHE A 182 4.05 6.09 -4.54
CA PHE A 182 3.08 6.04 -5.64
C PHE A 182 2.73 7.41 -6.22
N ARG A 183 2.61 8.46 -5.39
CA ARG A 183 2.46 9.85 -5.88
C ARG A 183 3.65 10.24 -6.77
N THR A 184 4.86 9.99 -6.28
CA THR A 184 6.15 10.25 -6.95
C THR A 184 6.30 9.49 -8.27
N ILE A 185 5.87 8.22 -8.35
CA ILE A 185 5.88 7.42 -9.60
C ILE A 185 5.09 8.12 -10.70
N VAL A 186 3.88 8.61 -10.40
CA VAL A 186 3.03 9.25 -11.42
C VAL A 186 3.63 10.57 -11.88
N GLU A 187 4.18 11.38 -10.98
CA GLU A 187 4.89 12.62 -11.34
C GLU A 187 6.11 12.34 -12.23
N LEU A 188 6.88 11.28 -11.95
CA LEU A 188 8.01 10.89 -12.79
C LEU A 188 7.58 10.47 -14.20
N ILE A 189 6.44 9.78 -14.34
CA ILE A 189 5.86 9.45 -15.65
C ILE A 189 5.50 10.73 -16.41
N GLN A 190 4.81 11.68 -15.75
CA GLN A 190 4.44 12.97 -16.34
C GLN A 190 5.65 13.83 -16.72
N ARG A 191 6.74 13.75 -15.96
CA ARG A 191 8.03 14.43 -16.23
C ARG A 191 8.92 13.69 -17.25
N GLY A 192 8.45 12.60 -17.86
CA GLY A 192 9.20 11.81 -18.86
C GLY A 192 10.37 10.99 -18.28
N LYS A 193 10.44 10.82 -16.95
CA LYS A 193 11.52 10.12 -16.24
C LYS A 193 11.24 8.63 -16.07
N GLY A 194 10.94 7.96 -17.18
CA GLY A 194 10.46 6.56 -17.20
C GLY A 194 11.38 5.54 -16.50
N VAL A 195 12.71 5.68 -16.60
CA VAL A 195 13.66 4.78 -15.92
C VAL A 195 13.56 4.89 -14.39
N LEU A 196 13.55 6.13 -13.87
CA LEU A 196 13.35 6.42 -12.45
C LEU A 196 11.97 5.96 -11.96
N ALA A 197 10.91 6.26 -12.73
CA ALA A 197 9.56 5.78 -12.43
C ALA A 197 9.51 4.26 -12.34
N GLY A 198 10.14 3.54 -13.26
CA GLY A 198 10.19 2.07 -13.27
C GLY A 198 11.01 1.48 -12.11
N ARG A 199 12.13 2.11 -11.72
CA ARG A 199 12.91 1.67 -10.54
C ARG A 199 12.16 1.92 -9.24
N LEU A 200 11.52 3.09 -9.10
CA LEU A 200 10.68 3.39 -7.94
C LEU A 200 9.43 2.50 -7.88
N THR A 201 8.84 2.17 -9.03
CA THR A 201 7.71 1.21 -9.12
C THR A 201 8.12 -0.16 -8.64
N ARG A 202 9.27 -0.70 -9.07
CA ARG A 202 9.78 -2.00 -8.56
C ARG A 202 9.97 -1.96 -7.04
N LYS A 203 10.53 -0.88 -6.49
CA LYS A 203 10.70 -0.72 -5.03
C LYS A 203 9.36 -0.69 -4.29
N ALA A 204 8.45 0.19 -4.71
CA ALA A 204 7.11 0.29 -4.13
C ALA A 204 6.34 -1.05 -4.19
N PHE A 205 6.47 -1.81 -5.28
CA PHE A 205 5.83 -3.10 -5.42
C PHE A 205 6.39 -4.20 -4.49
N LEU A 206 7.65 -4.12 -4.08
CA LEU A 206 8.20 -4.97 -3.02
C LEU A 206 7.63 -4.59 -1.65
N ASP A 207 7.46 -3.29 -1.40
CA ASP A 207 6.92 -2.79 -0.12
C ASP A 207 5.42 -3.12 0.06
N ILE A 208 4.67 -3.38 -1.02
CA ILE A 208 3.28 -3.90 -0.98
C ILE A 208 3.18 -5.23 -0.22
N GLU A 209 4.18 -6.12 -0.30
CA GLU A 209 4.12 -7.41 0.39
C GLU A 209 3.94 -7.24 1.91
N ASN A 210 4.55 -6.21 2.47
CA ASN A 210 4.44 -5.86 3.88
C ASN A 210 3.08 -5.18 4.20
N MET A 211 2.46 -4.50 3.22
CA MET A 211 1.12 -3.90 3.37
C MET A 211 0.05 -4.97 3.60
N LEU A 212 0.13 -6.14 2.96
CA LEU A 212 -0.85 -7.22 3.13
C LEU A 212 -0.82 -7.88 4.53
N GLN A 213 0.20 -7.61 5.35
CA GLN A 213 0.34 -8.17 6.70
C GLN A 213 -0.24 -7.26 7.81
N VAL A 214 -0.87 -6.14 7.45
CA VAL A 214 -1.40 -5.17 8.43
C VAL A 214 -2.89 -5.37 8.72
N GLU A 215 -3.36 -4.68 9.75
CA GLU A 215 -4.73 -4.68 10.23
C GLU A 215 -5.72 -4.22 9.15
N ALA A 216 -6.92 -4.81 9.12
CA ALA A 216 -7.90 -4.59 8.06
C ALA A 216 -8.23 -3.09 7.80
N PRO A 217 -8.56 -2.27 8.83
CA PRO A 217 -8.93 -0.88 8.59
C PRO A 217 -7.77 -0.04 8.04
N LEU A 218 -6.54 -0.36 8.44
CA LEU A 218 -5.30 0.28 7.99
C LEU A 218 -4.96 -0.11 6.54
N PHE A 219 -5.08 -1.39 6.19
CA PHE A 219 -4.92 -1.85 4.81
C PHE A 219 -5.89 -1.14 3.87
N ILE A 220 -7.17 -1.14 4.23
CA ILE A 220 -8.26 -0.55 3.43
C ILE A 220 -8.03 0.96 3.24
N TRP A 221 -7.71 1.70 4.31
CA TRP A 221 -7.45 3.14 4.22
C TRP A 221 -6.34 3.47 3.20
N ASN A 222 -5.19 2.81 3.33
CA ASN A 222 -3.99 3.15 2.56
C ASN A 222 -4.10 2.68 1.11
N VAL A 223 -4.66 1.49 0.87
CA VAL A 223 -4.82 0.97 -0.50
C VAL A 223 -5.82 1.82 -1.30
N LEU A 224 -6.91 2.27 -0.69
CA LEU A 224 -7.90 3.13 -1.35
C LEU A 224 -7.33 4.52 -1.66
N GLU A 225 -6.52 5.11 -0.78
CA GLU A 225 -5.86 6.38 -1.06
C GLU A 225 -4.92 6.28 -2.28
N ILE A 226 -4.07 5.24 -2.31
CA ILE A 226 -3.15 4.97 -3.42
C ILE A 226 -3.93 4.79 -4.73
N MET A 227 -4.98 3.99 -4.71
CA MET A 227 -5.81 3.70 -5.89
C MET A 227 -6.58 4.94 -6.38
N TYR A 228 -7.15 5.73 -5.47
CA TYR A 228 -7.82 7.00 -5.80
C TYR A 228 -6.83 7.98 -6.45
N HIS A 229 -5.60 8.08 -5.93
CA HIS A 229 -4.57 8.92 -6.52
C HIS A 229 -4.22 8.51 -7.95
N MET A 230 -4.13 7.20 -8.22
CA MET A 230 -3.92 6.67 -9.58
C MET A 230 -5.08 7.00 -10.51
N VAL A 231 -6.33 6.82 -10.06
CA VAL A 231 -7.53 7.16 -10.85
C VAL A 231 -7.56 8.65 -11.17
N ARG A 232 -7.36 9.51 -10.17
CA ARG A 232 -7.35 10.98 -10.31
C ARG A 232 -6.35 11.47 -11.35
N LEU A 233 -5.21 10.79 -11.48
CA LEU A 233 -4.15 11.11 -12.46
C LEU A 233 -4.20 10.25 -13.74
N GLY A 234 -5.32 9.54 -13.98
CA GLY A 234 -5.56 8.77 -15.20
C GLY A 234 -4.71 7.51 -15.37
N GLN A 235 -4.01 7.04 -14.33
CA GLN A 235 -3.04 5.94 -14.38
C GLN A 235 -3.70 4.56 -14.27
N THR A 236 -4.65 4.28 -15.15
CA THR A 236 -5.43 3.03 -15.16
C THR A 236 -4.57 1.78 -15.36
N GLN A 237 -3.47 1.87 -16.11
CA GLN A 237 -2.52 0.75 -16.27
C GLN A 237 -1.78 0.43 -14.97
N LEU A 238 -1.30 1.45 -14.24
CA LEU A 238 -0.63 1.29 -12.96
C LEU A 238 -1.58 0.73 -11.89
N LEU A 239 -2.82 1.22 -11.87
CA LEU A 239 -3.91 0.69 -11.05
C LEU A 239 -4.16 -0.80 -11.33
N GLY A 240 -4.24 -1.18 -12.62
CA GLY A 240 -4.43 -2.57 -13.03
C GLY A 240 -3.28 -3.48 -12.60
N MET A 241 -2.03 -3.03 -12.77
CA MET A 241 -0.84 -3.78 -12.30
C MET A 241 -0.83 -3.93 -10.77
N LEU A 242 -1.10 -2.85 -10.03
CA LEU A 242 -1.21 -2.87 -8.57
C LEU A 242 -2.27 -3.87 -8.11
N LEU A 243 -3.47 -3.81 -8.70
CA LEU A 243 -4.59 -4.65 -8.29
C LEU A 243 -4.38 -6.13 -8.63
N MET A 244 -3.80 -6.45 -9.79
CA MET A 244 -3.42 -7.83 -10.12
C MET A 244 -2.36 -8.37 -9.14
N GLN A 245 -1.32 -7.60 -8.84
CA GLN A 245 -0.29 -7.99 -7.88
C GLN A 245 -0.87 -8.23 -6.49
N LEU A 246 -1.76 -7.34 -6.01
CA LEU A 246 -2.44 -7.50 -4.73
C LEU A 246 -3.30 -8.75 -4.68
N VAL A 247 -4.09 -9.05 -5.72
CA VAL A 247 -4.91 -10.27 -5.80
C VAL A 247 -4.03 -11.54 -5.82
N GLU A 248 -2.93 -11.53 -6.58
CA GLU A 248 -2.01 -12.68 -6.65
C GLU A 248 -1.28 -12.90 -5.33
N LEU A 249 -0.69 -11.86 -4.73
CA LEU A 249 -0.04 -11.93 -3.43
C LEU A 249 -1.01 -12.40 -2.35
N ALA A 250 -2.21 -11.82 -2.27
CA ALA A 250 -3.22 -12.21 -1.30
C ALA A 250 -3.65 -13.68 -1.45
N SER A 251 -3.84 -14.15 -2.69
CA SER A 251 -4.21 -15.55 -2.98
C SER A 251 -3.09 -16.55 -2.70
N ASN A 252 -1.83 -16.10 -2.62
CA ASN A 252 -0.67 -16.91 -2.28
C ASN A 252 -0.32 -16.89 -0.78
N THR A 253 -0.83 -15.91 -0.01
CA THR A 253 -0.48 -15.67 1.40
C THR A 253 -1.60 -16.03 2.38
N HIS A 254 -2.88 -15.83 1.99
CA HIS A 254 -4.04 -16.10 2.84
C HIS A 254 -4.87 -17.29 2.31
N GLU A 255 -5.78 -17.78 3.15
CA GLU A 255 -6.77 -18.79 2.74
C GLU A 255 -7.76 -18.24 1.72
N MET A 256 -8.31 -19.10 0.85
CA MET A 256 -9.17 -18.70 -0.28
C MET A 256 -10.44 -17.92 0.11
N GLN A 257 -10.88 -18.02 1.38
CA GLN A 257 -12.05 -17.33 1.92
C GLN A 257 -11.69 -16.03 2.66
N HIS A 258 -10.41 -15.64 2.72
CA HIS A 258 -9.96 -14.47 3.47
C HIS A 258 -10.60 -13.17 2.93
N PRO A 259 -11.13 -12.27 3.78
CA PRO A 259 -11.87 -11.09 3.34
C PRO A 259 -11.09 -10.17 2.38
N VAL A 260 -9.77 -10.05 2.53
CA VAL A 260 -8.92 -9.27 1.60
C VAL A 260 -9.03 -9.76 0.15
N ILE A 261 -9.18 -11.07 -0.08
CA ILE A 261 -9.33 -11.67 -1.41
C ILE A 261 -10.72 -11.35 -1.97
N LYS A 262 -11.77 -11.43 -1.12
CA LYS A 262 -13.14 -11.02 -1.47
C LYS A 262 -13.14 -9.55 -1.95
N MET A 263 -12.56 -8.66 -1.14
CA MET A 263 -12.49 -7.22 -1.40
C MET A 263 -11.73 -6.87 -2.68
N LEU A 264 -10.52 -7.41 -2.85
CA LEU A 264 -9.69 -7.12 -4.02
C LEU A 264 -10.30 -7.67 -5.31
N LYS A 265 -10.98 -8.83 -5.27
CA LYS A 265 -11.68 -9.39 -6.43
C LYS A 265 -12.96 -8.64 -6.78
N SER A 266 -13.77 -8.21 -5.80
CA SER A 266 -14.93 -7.36 -6.06
C SER A 266 -14.52 -6.01 -6.62
N LEU A 267 -13.43 -5.41 -6.12
CA LEU A 267 -12.85 -4.21 -6.71
C LEU A 267 -12.36 -4.47 -8.14
N GLN A 268 -11.66 -5.59 -8.40
CA GLN A 268 -11.21 -5.95 -9.75
C GLN A 268 -12.37 -6.11 -10.74
N LYS A 269 -13.49 -6.69 -10.29
CA LYS A 269 -14.73 -6.81 -11.08
C LYS A 269 -15.34 -5.44 -11.38
N ALA A 270 -15.48 -4.56 -10.38
CA ALA A 270 -15.94 -3.19 -10.58
C ALA A 270 -15.00 -2.41 -11.51
N VAL A 271 -13.69 -2.55 -11.33
CA VAL A 271 -12.66 -1.88 -12.14
C VAL A 271 -12.69 -2.30 -13.61
N TYR A 272 -12.96 -3.59 -13.86
CA TYR A 272 -13.08 -4.15 -15.20
C TYR A 272 -14.36 -3.69 -15.92
N LEU A 273 -15.46 -3.53 -15.20
CA LEU A 273 -16.75 -3.10 -15.76
C LEU A 273 -16.83 -1.60 -16.03
N TRP A 274 -15.93 -0.79 -15.47
CA TRP A 274 -15.91 0.65 -15.74
C TRP A 274 -15.57 0.96 -17.20
N GLU A 275 -16.33 1.88 -17.80
CA GLU A 275 -15.97 2.43 -19.10
C GLU A 275 -14.58 3.08 -19.09
N LYS A 276 -13.90 3.07 -20.24
CA LYS A 276 -12.54 3.58 -20.40
C LYS A 276 -12.39 5.06 -20.00
N HIS A 277 -13.47 5.84 -20.05
CA HIS A 277 -13.50 7.28 -19.79
C HIS A 277 -14.27 7.71 -18.53
N ALA A 278 -14.89 6.78 -17.79
CA ALA A 278 -15.69 7.02 -16.59
C ALA A 278 -14.84 7.38 -15.34
N THR A 279 -14.00 8.42 -15.40
CA THR A 279 -13.07 8.77 -14.29
C THR A 279 -13.79 9.27 -13.05
N LEU A 280 -14.94 9.93 -13.20
CA LEU A 280 -15.67 10.52 -12.07
C LEU A 280 -16.38 9.45 -11.24
N GLU A 281 -17.00 8.47 -11.90
CA GLU A 281 -17.66 7.30 -11.31
C GLU A 281 -16.64 6.47 -10.50
N LYS A 282 -15.44 6.31 -11.05
CA LYS A 282 -14.30 5.63 -10.39
C LYS A 282 -13.90 6.29 -9.09
N MET A 283 -13.75 7.62 -9.12
CA MET A 283 -13.40 8.40 -7.94
C MET A 283 -14.51 8.32 -6.89
N LYS A 284 -15.78 8.46 -7.30
CA LYS A 284 -16.94 8.35 -6.39
C LYS A 284 -17.01 7.00 -5.67
N LEU A 285 -16.79 5.87 -6.36
CA LEU A 285 -16.82 4.56 -5.71
C LEU A 285 -15.69 4.39 -4.69
N LEU A 286 -14.47 4.85 -5.02
CA LEU A 286 -13.32 4.79 -4.10
C LEU A 286 -13.48 5.74 -2.91
N GLU A 287 -14.09 6.91 -3.12
CA GLU A 287 -14.44 7.88 -2.07
C GLU A 287 -15.52 7.33 -1.13
N GLN A 288 -16.58 6.70 -1.67
CA GLN A 288 -17.59 6.00 -0.87
C GLN A 288 -16.98 4.86 -0.04
N ALA A 289 -16.12 4.04 -0.66
CA ALA A 289 -15.43 2.93 0.01
C ALA A 289 -14.51 3.40 1.14
N TRP A 290 -13.79 4.51 0.93
CA TRP A 290 -12.90 5.08 1.94
C TRP A 290 -13.70 5.72 3.07
N SER A 291 -14.76 6.48 2.75
CA SER A 291 -15.65 7.11 3.74
C SER A 291 -16.37 6.07 4.61
N LEU A 292 -16.78 4.95 4.03
CA LEU A 292 -17.33 3.80 4.75
C LEU A 292 -16.33 3.21 5.77
N ASN A 293 -15.08 2.99 5.36
CA ASN A 293 -14.03 2.51 6.26
C ASN A 293 -13.71 3.54 7.37
N ALA A 294 -13.64 4.83 7.02
CA ALA A 294 -13.40 5.90 7.97
C ALA A 294 -14.53 6.03 9.01
N ASP A 295 -15.80 5.92 8.60
CA ASP A 295 -16.95 5.92 9.51
C ASP A 295 -16.91 4.73 10.48
N ILE A 296 -16.61 3.52 10.01
CA ILE A 296 -16.44 2.32 10.86
C ILE A 296 -15.30 2.51 11.87
N ILE A 297 -14.17 3.10 11.45
CA ILE A 297 -13.05 3.44 12.34
C ILE A 297 -13.46 4.44 13.42
N CYS A 298 -14.17 5.51 13.05
CA CYS A 298 -14.58 6.56 13.99
C CYS A 298 -15.61 6.08 15.01
N ARG A 299 -16.52 5.18 14.61
CA ARG A 299 -17.57 4.61 15.48
C ARG A 299 -17.03 3.57 16.45
N ASN A 300 -16.10 2.71 16.00
CA ASN A 300 -15.53 1.63 16.80
C ASN A 300 -14.17 2.03 17.42
N TYR A 301 -14.04 3.29 17.84
CA TYR A 301 -12.80 3.77 18.42
C TYR A 301 -12.39 2.97 19.68
N ASP A 302 -11.13 2.54 19.73
CA ASP A 302 -10.51 1.88 20.88
C ASP A 302 -9.12 2.47 21.21
N SER A 303 -8.89 2.87 22.46
CA SER A 303 -7.61 3.41 22.92
C SER A 303 -6.44 2.42 22.77
N ARG A 304 -6.72 1.11 22.72
CA ARG A 304 -5.73 0.05 22.50
C ARG A 304 -5.18 0.07 21.07
N LEU A 305 -5.93 0.61 20.10
CA LEU A 305 -5.55 0.66 18.69
C LEU A 305 -4.84 1.95 18.27
N LEU A 306 -4.43 2.79 19.23
CA LEU A 306 -3.83 4.10 19.00
C LEU A 306 -2.68 4.06 17.96
N ALA A 307 -1.80 3.06 18.02
CA ALA A 307 -0.68 2.90 17.09
C ALA A 307 -1.11 2.58 15.65
N MET A 308 -2.25 1.89 15.45
CA MET A 308 -2.84 1.68 14.14
C MET A 308 -3.36 3.00 13.56
N TYR A 309 -4.03 3.82 14.37
CA TYR A 309 -4.60 5.08 13.90
C TYR A 309 -3.54 6.09 13.46
N TYR A 310 -2.36 6.14 14.08
CA TYR A 310 -1.25 6.98 13.58
C TYR A 310 -0.61 6.49 12.29
N ARG A 311 -0.78 5.21 11.95
CA ARG A 311 -0.31 4.63 10.68
C ARG A 311 -1.28 4.88 9.52
N LEU A 312 -2.49 5.38 9.78
CA LEU A 312 -3.38 5.86 8.72
C LEU A 312 -2.72 7.05 8.01
N VAL A 313 -2.76 7.10 6.68
CA VAL A 313 -2.22 8.26 5.95
C VAL A 313 -3.21 9.43 6.09
N TRP A 314 -2.90 10.35 7.00
CA TRP A 314 -3.71 11.55 7.27
C TRP A 314 -3.44 12.71 6.31
N GLU A 315 -2.33 12.67 5.56
CA GLU A 315 -1.98 13.69 4.56
C GLU A 315 -2.53 13.37 3.17
N SER A 316 -3.78 12.90 3.15
CA SER A 316 -4.57 12.73 1.93
C SER A 316 -4.94 14.11 1.38
N SER A 317 -4.45 14.43 0.18
CA SER A 317 -4.97 15.53 -0.65
C SER A 317 -6.12 15.08 -1.55
N CYS A 318 -6.65 13.87 -1.29
CA CYS A 318 -7.46 13.10 -2.21
C CYS A 318 -8.88 12.89 -1.70
N ILE A 319 -9.01 12.38 -0.47
CA ILE A 319 -10.28 12.00 0.16
C ILE A 319 -10.33 12.69 1.53
N LYS A 320 -11.51 13.19 1.90
CA LYS A 320 -11.72 14.03 3.08
C LYS A 320 -12.71 13.38 4.03
N LEU A 321 -12.58 13.72 5.31
CA LEU A 321 -13.54 13.34 6.34
C LEU A 321 -14.73 14.30 6.33
N GLY A 322 -15.94 13.78 6.52
CA GLY A 322 -17.14 14.58 6.78
C GLY A 322 -17.19 15.08 8.22
N GLU A 323 -18.03 16.09 8.49
CA GLU A 323 -18.15 16.67 9.84
C GLU A 323 -18.59 15.65 10.91
N ASP A 324 -19.52 14.74 10.60
CA ASP A 324 -19.94 13.67 11.52
C ASP A 324 -18.76 12.75 11.94
N GLN A 325 -17.82 12.51 11.02
CA GLN A 325 -16.62 11.71 11.29
C GLN A 325 -15.65 12.50 12.16
N LEU A 326 -15.46 13.80 11.91
CA LEU A 326 -14.61 14.68 12.71
C LEU A 326 -15.12 14.83 14.15
N ASP A 327 -16.43 14.96 14.34
CA ASP A 327 -17.06 15.00 15.67
C ASP A 327 -16.89 13.66 16.42
N GLY A 328 -16.83 12.54 15.70
CA GLY A 328 -16.41 11.24 16.26
C GLY A 328 -14.93 11.22 16.68
N LEU A 329 -14.05 11.77 15.83
CA LEU A 329 -12.61 11.83 16.09
C LEU A 329 -12.25 12.79 17.24
N ASP A 330 -12.97 13.90 17.46
CA ASP A 330 -12.72 14.79 18.60
C ASP A 330 -13.14 14.15 19.94
N LYS A 331 -14.24 13.39 19.95
CA LYS A 331 -14.62 12.53 21.08
C LYS A 331 -13.55 11.47 21.36
N TRP A 332 -12.98 10.86 20.30
CA TRP A 332 -11.82 9.97 20.42
C TRP A 332 -10.67 10.67 21.15
N PHE A 333 -10.11 11.76 20.61
CA PHE A 333 -8.92 12.38 21.21
C PHE A 333 -9.17 12.95 22.61
N SER A 334 -10.40 13.38 22.89
CA SER A 334 -10.80 13.79 24.25
C SER A 334 -10.76 12.60 25.23
N ALA A 335 -11.13 11.40 24.79
CA ALA A 335 -11.02 10.18 25.59
C ALA A 335 -9.56 9.69 25.74
N VAL A 336 -8.72 9.82 24.69
CA VAL A 336 -7.29 9.47 24.70
C VAL A 336 -6.55 10.16 25.85
N LYS A 337 -6.72 11.48 25.97
CA LYS A 337 -6.09 12.32 27.01
C LYS A 337 -6.37 11.85 28.44
N SER A 338 -7.42 11.05 28.65
CA SER A 338 -7.79 10.49 29.96
C SER A 338 -7.38 9.02 30.19
N LYS A 339 -6.82 8.34 29.18
CA LYS A 339 -6.67 6.87 29.17
C LYS A 339 -5.38 6.30 28.57
N ILE A 340 -4.46 7.10 28.00
CA ILE A 340 -3.15 6.56 27.60
C ILE A 340 -2.42 6.08 28.86
N PRO A 341 -2.04 4.79 28.97
CA PRO A 341 -1.13 4.34 30.01
C PRO A 341 0.25 4.96 29.78
N HIS A 342 0.93 5.41 30.85
CA HIS A 342 2.31 5.90 30.80
C HIS A 342 3.36 4.80 30.48
N GLU A 343 2.96 3.68 29.87
CA GLU A 343 3.87 2.59 29.53
C GLU A 343 4.44 2.78 28.11
N ASP A 344 5.77 2.75 28.00
CA ASP A 344 6.54 3.01 26.78
C ASP A 344 6.15 2.17 25.55
N SER A 345 5.45 1.04 25.74
CA SER A 345 5.08 0.12 24.67
C SER A 345 4.35 0.80 23.51
N TYR A 346 3.53 1.82 23.78
CA TYR A 346 2.82 2.54 22.73
C TYR A 346 3.80 3.37 21.87
N PHE A 347 4.61 4.22 22.51
CA PHE A 347 5.56 5.05 21.80
C PHE A 347 6.64 4.20 21.14
N GLN A 348 7.16 3.15 21.78
CA GLN A 348 8.10 2.20 21.17
C GLN A 348 7.56 1.62 19.86
N GLN A 349 6.26 1.31 19.74
CA GLN A 349 5.68 0.83 18.48
C GLN A 349 5.59 1.91 17.38
N ALA A 350 5.31 3.16 17.73
CA ALA A 350 5.35 4.29 16.78
C ALA A 350 6.79 4.72 16.42
N VAL A 351 7.72 4.61 17.37
CA VAL A 351 9.16 4.86 17.30
C VAL A 351 9.90 3.80 16.48
N LEU A 352 9.41 2.55 16.49
CA LEU A 352 9.99 1.44 15.74
C LEU A 352 10.01 1.67 14.22
N PHE A 353 9.44 2.76 13.70
CA PHE A 353 9.57 3.17 12.30
C PHE A 353 10.77 4.09 12.02
N ASP A 354 11.54 4.52 13.02
CA ASP A 354 12.86 5.13 12.77
C ASP A 354 13.75 4.08 12.08
N SER A 355 14.12 4.36 10.84
CA SER A 355 14.84 3.42 9.99
C SER A 355 16.16 3.07 10.66
N SER A 356 16.40 1.79 10.98
CA SER A 356 17.60 1.33 11.70
C SER A 356 18.91 1.49 10.91
N ASN A 357 18.87 2.21 9.79
CA ASN A 357 20.00 2.61 8.96
C ASN A 357 20.39 4.08 9.16
N SER A 358 19.58 4.92 9.82
CA SER A 358 19.92 6.31 10.17
C SER A 358 20.88 6.36 11.37
N LYS A 359 22.10 5.83 11.18
CA LYS A 359 23.22 6.06 12.14
C LYS A 359 23.69 7.51 12.17
N GLU A 360 23.16 8.36 11.30
CA GLU A 360 23.29 9.82 11.44
C GLU A 360 22.57 10.29 12.70
N LYS A 361 23.39 10.79 13.65
CA LYS A 361 22.94 11.74 14.66
C LYS A 361 22.65 13.08 13.98
N THR A 362 21.57 13.15 13.20
CA THR A 362 21.02 14.42 12.74
C THR A 362 20.48 15.18 13.95
N GLU A 363 20.94 16.42 14.11
CA GLU A 363 20.37 17.38 15.06
C GLU A 363 18.98 17.84 14.56
N PRO A 364 18.06 18.25 15.47
CA PRO A 364 16.81 18.86 15.05
C PRO A 364 17.06 20.17 14.27
N PRO A 365 16.10 20.62 13.45
CA PRO A 365 16.18 21.92 12.77
C PRO A 365 16.46 23.08 13.73
N ARG A 366 17.05 24.15 13.22
CA ARG A 366 17.16 25.41 13.97
C ARG A 366 15.77 25.88 14.39
N ASP A 367 15.68 26.45 15.59
CA ASP A 367 14.44 26.97 16.16
C ASP A 367 13.31 25.92 16.27
N TYR A 368 13.65 24.63 16.40
CA TYR A 368 12.70 23.52 16.49
C TYR A 368 11.63 23.72 17.58
N GLU A 369 12.02 23.98 18.83
CA GLU A 369 11.08 24.19 19.93
C GLU A 369 10.22 25.45 19.73
N ILE A 370 10.79 26.52 19.17
CA ILE A 370 10.06 27.75 18.84
C ILE A 370 9.01 27.44 17.76
N THR A 371 9.40 26.73 16.70
CA THR A 371 8.53 26.28 15.60
C THR A 371 7.40 25.38 16.12
N LYS A 372 7.69 24.50 17.07
CA LYS A 372 6.72 23.60 17.72
C LYS A 372 5.66 24.39 18.46
N VAL A 373 6.05 25.30 19.36
CA VAL A 373 5.14 26.17 20.11
C VAL A 373 4.31 27.05 19.16
N LEU A 374 4.93 27.62 18.13
CA LEU A 374 4.24 28.43 17.12
C LEU A 374 3.21 27.62 16.32
N CYS A 375 3.54 26.41 15.86
CA CYS A 375 2.60 25.53 15.16
C CYS A 375 1.41 25.14 16.04
N VAL A 376 1.64 24.78 17.30
CA VAL A 376 0.59 24.39 18.26
C VAL A 376 -0.32 25.59 18.59
N SER A 377 0.26 26.75 18.91
CA SER A 377 -0.51 27.97 19.19
C SER A 377 -1.31 28.44 17.98
N ALA A 378 -0.70 28.42 16.78
CA ALA A 378 -1.38 28.81 15.55
C ALA A 378 -2.56 27.89 15.22
N ILE A 379 -2.41 26.56 15.34
CA ILE A 379 -3.53 25.65 15.03
C ILE A 379 -4.66 25.77 16.05
N GLN A 380 -4.35 25.94 17.34
CA GLN A 380 -5.33 26.25 18.38
C GLN A 380 -6.10 27.55 18.08
N HIS A 381 -5.41 28.62 17.68
CA HIS A 381 -6.07 29.86 17.26
C HIS A 381 -6.91 29.68 16.00
N ARG A 382 -6.46 28.89 14.99
CA ARG A 382 -7.29 28.65 13.80
C ARG A 382 -8.58 27.89 14.16
N CYS A 383 -8.58 27.03 15.17
CA CYS A 383 -9.78 26.31 15.63
C CYS A 383 -10.87 27.20 16.23
N THR A 384 -10.55 28.40 16.72
CA THR A 384 -11.57 29.34 17.22
C THR A 384 -12.17 30.21 16.11
N MET A 385 -11.69 30.09 14.87
CA MET A 385 -12.20 30.82 13.72
C MET A 385 -13.34 30.08 13.02
N THR A 386 -14.33 30.82 12.55
CA THR A 386 -15.40 30.30 11.69
C THR A 386 -14.94 30.28 10.24
N PHE A 387 -14.79 29.08 9.66
CA PHE A 387 -14.70 28.89 8.22
C PHE A 387 -16.13 28.68 7.68
N GLY A 388 -16.44 29.18 6.48
CA GLY A 388 -17.75 28.97 5.83
C GLY A 388 -17.91 27.53 5.31
N GLU A 389 -18.56 27.35 4.16
CA GLU A 389 -18.62 26.07 3.42
C GLU A 389 -17.26 25.68 2.80
N SER A 390 -16.20 25.72 3.60
CA SER A 390 -14.83 25.46 3.21
C SER A 390 -14.22 24.34 4.05
N ASN A 391 -13.55 23.42 3.36
CA ASN A 391 -12.78 22.31 3.93
C ASN A 391 -11.67 22.74 4.91
N MET A 392 -11.42 24.05 5.07
CA MET A 392 -10.52 24.60 6.08
C MET A 392 -10.94 24.19 7.50
N ALA A 393 -12.24 24.16 7.83
CA ALA A 393 -12.70 23.71 9.15
C ALA A 393 -12.23 22.28 9.46
N SER A 394 -12.44 21.37 8.50
CA SER A 394 -12.05 19.97 8.57
C SER A 394 -10.54 19.77 8.71
N LEU A 395 -9.74 20.52 7.94
CA LEU A 395 -8.28 20.51 8.01
C LEU A 395 -7.76 21.04 9.35
N VAL A 396 -8.33 22.14 9.84
CA VAL A 396 -7.95 22.78 11.10
C VAL A 396 -8.29 21.90 12.30
N ARG A 397 -9.49 21.31 12.32
CA ARG A 397 -9.90 20.29 13.31
C ARG A 397 -8.90 19.14 13.34
N LEU A 398 -8.58 18.54 12.19
CA LEU A 398 -7.61 17.44 12.10
C LEU A 398 -6.17 17.85 12.48
N GLY A 399 -5.80 19.11 12.24
CA GLY A 399 -4.56 19.70 12.72
C GLY A 399 -4.49 19.75 14.26
N LEU A 400 -5.46 20.37 14.92
CA LEU A 400 -5.56 20.41 16.39
C LEU A 400 -5.59 19.01 16.99
N LEU A 401 -6.29 18.10 16.33
CA LEU A 401 -6.38 16.71 16.71
C LEU A 401 -4.98 16.07 16.80
N LYS A 402 -4.18 16.22 15.74
CA LYS A 402 -2.78 15.78 15.70
C LYS A 402 -1.83 16.59 16.60
N SER A 403 -2.17 17.82 17.01
CA SER A 403 -1.29 18.61 17.89
C SER A 403 -1.33 18.13 19.34
N ARG A 404 -2.46 17.58 19.82
CA ARG A 404 -2.60 17.03 21.20
C ARG A 404 -1.55 15.96 21.54
N VAL A 405 -1.03 15.28 20.52
CA VAL A 405 0.00 14.24 20.60
C VAL A 405 1.37 14.80 21.00
N LEU A 406 1.64 16.06 20.67
CA LEU A 406 2.86 16.74 21.07
C LEU A 406 2.82 16.98 22.59
N ASP A 407 1.70 17.49 23.10
CA ASP A 407 1.45 17.73 24.52
C ASP A 407 1.60 16.44 25.36
N GLU A 408 1.18 15.29 24.82
CA GLU A 408 1.27 13.97 25.48
C GLU A 408 2.70 13.42 25.58
N ILE A 409 3.55 13.72 24.59
CA ILE A 409 4.97 13.33 24.60
C ILE A 409 5.77 14.25 25.52
N ASP A 410 5.48 15.55 25.52
CA ASP A 410 6.19 16.54 26.35
C ASP A 410 5.85 16.40 27.84
N GLY A 411 4.77 15.69 28.19
CA GLY A 411 4.42 15.33 29.57
C GLY A 411 5.20 14.15 30.16
N GLN A 412 6.10 13.51 29.40
CA GLN A 412 6.96 12.42 29.88
C GLN A 412 8.20 12.96 30.63
N PRO A 413 8.79 12.20 31.57
CA PRO A 413 10.00 12.64 32.29
C PRO A 413 11.16 12.97 31.36
N SER A 414 11.85 14.09 31.60
CA SER A 414 12.86 14.66 30.69
C SER A 414 14.05 13.74 30.39
N ASP A 415 14.37 12.83 31.30
CA ASP A 415 15.60 12.06 31.29
C ASP A 415 15.56 10.89 30.27
N GLU A 416 14.39 10.60 29.69
CA GLU A 416 14.17 9.47 28.77
C GLU A 416 13.55 9.86 27.41
N ILE A 417 13.59 11.13 27.00
CA ILE A 417 13.14 11.54 25.64
C ILE A 417 14.12 11.01 24.58
N LEU A 418 13.89 9.75 24.16
CA LEU A 418 14.64 9.09 23.10
C LEU A 418 14.51 9.89 21.78
N GLN A 419 15.61 10.04 21.03
CA GLN A 419 15.70 10.82 19.78
C GLN A 419 14.56 10.54 18.77
N SER A 420 14.05 9.31 18.77
CA SER A 420 12.92 8.86 17.96
C SER A 420 11.59 9.55 18.29
N HIS A 421 11.36 9.98 19.54
CA HIS A 421 10.21 10.79 19.92
C HIS A 421 10.29 12.16 19.25
N THR A 422 11.44 12.83 19.30
CA THR A 422 11.68 14.11 18.63
C THR A 422 11.52 13.99 17.11
N ARG A 423 12.02 12.89 16.50
CA ARG A 423 11.80 12.58 15.08
C ARG A 423 10.30 12.41 14.76
N PHE A 424 9.55 11.69 15.60
CA PHE A 424 8.10 11.55 15.44
C PHE A 424 7.35 12.88 15.62
N GLN A 425 7.67 13.67 16.64
CA GLN A 425 7.14 15.03 16.85
C GLN A 425 7.38 15.90 15.62
N ALA A 426 8.56 15.82 14.98
CA ALA A 426 8.86 16.56 13.76
C ALA A 426 7.95 16.17 12.57
N ARG A 427 7.60 14.88 12.42
CA ARG A 427 6.62 14.42 11.42
C ARG A 427 5.23 15.03 11.65
N VAL A 428 4.80 15.10 12.91
CA VAL A 428 3.56 15.76 13.32
C VAL A 428 3.63 17.26 13.03
N MET A 429 4.71 17.94 13.41
CA MET A 429 4.91 19.37 13.13
C MET A 429 4.93 19.68 11.64
N ALA A 430 5.55 18.85 10.79
CA ALA A 430 5.52 19.02 9.34
C ALA A 430 4.09 18.95 8.78
N TYR A 431 3.24 18.07 9.34
CA TYR A 431 1.83 18.02 9.01
C TYR A 431 1.07 19.27 9.48
N LEU A 432 1.31 19.76 10.71
CA LEU A 432 0.72 21.01 11.21
C LEU A 432 1.11 22.21 10.32
N MET A 433 2.39 22.31 9.96
CA MET A 433 2.91 23.35 9.05
C MET A 433 2.21 23.30 7.69
N LYS A 434 1.97 22.10 7.13
CA LYS A 434 1.19 21.91 5.90
C LYS A 434 -0.24 22.40 6.06
N VAL A 435 -0.93 22.03 7.13
CA VAL A 435 -2.31 22.48 7.41
C VAL A 435 -2.39 24.00 7.54
N LEU A 436 -1.49 24.60 8.33
CA LEU A 436 -1.42 26.05 8.53
C LEU A 436 -1.11 26.80 7.24
N MET A 437 -0.24 26.26 6.39
CA MET A 437 0.05 26.83 5.06
C MET A 437 -1.19 26.79 4.15
N ASP A 438 -1.88 25.67 4.05
CA ASP A 438 -3.10 25.54 3.22
C ASP A 438 -4.21 26.49 3.69
N VAL A 439 -4.40 26.60 5.01
CA VAL A 439 -5.43 27.45 5.63
C VAL A 439 -5.09 28.93 5.48
N ASP A 440 -3.85 29.34 5.76
CA ASP A 440 -3.46 30.75 5.67
C ASP A 440 -3.46 31.25 4.21
N MET A 441 -3.06 30.40 3.25
CA MET A 441 -3.25 30.69 1.82
C MET A 441 -4.73 30.79 1.45
N GLY A 442 -5.57 29.90 1.99
CA GLY A 442 -7.03 29.93 1.77
C GLY A 442 -7.74 31.14 2.37
N LEU A 443 -7.16 31.73 3.42
CA LEU A 443 -7.60 33.00 4.04
C LEU A 443 -7.00 34.25 3.35
N GLY A 444 -6.08 34.09 2.40
CA GLY A 444 -5.39 35.20 1.74
C GLY A 444 -4.44 35.97 2.66
N LEU A 445 -3.92 35.33 3.72
CA LEU A 445 -2.94 35.95 4.61
C LEU A 445 -1.58 36.08 3.91
N ASP A 446 -0.92 37.22 4.11
CA ASP A 446 0.46 37.42 3.65
C ASP A 446 1.40 36.59 4.51
N VAL A 447 1.93 35.51 3.93
CA VAL A 447 2.81 34.54 4.59
C VAL A 447 3.93 34.14 3.63
N ASP A 448 5.15 34.00 4.13
CA ASP A 448 6.24 33.43 3.33
C ASP A 448 6.00 31.92 3.13
N VAL A 449 5.31 31.59 2.04
CA VAL A 449 5.03 30.22 1.62
C VAL A 449 6.33 29.46 1.30
N ALA A 450 7.36 30.13 0.78
CA ALA A 450 8.63 29.48 0.46
C ALA A 450 9.38 29.06 1.73
N ASP A 451 9.44 29.93 2.74
CA ASP A 451 10.03 29.62 4.03
C ASP A 451 9.26 28.50 4.77
N ARG A 452 7.92 28.59 4.82
CA ARG A 452 7.08 27.51 5.39
C ARG A 452 7.29 26.17 4.67
N MET A 453 7.44 26.16 3.35
CA MET A 453 7.78 24.95 2.59
C MET A 453 9.17 24.40 2.97
N ARG A 454 10.18 25.25 3.17
CA ARG A 454 11.51 24.81 3.63
C ARG A 454 11.48 24.25 5.05
N ASN A 455 10.78 24.91 5.98
CA ASN A 455 10.63 24.45 7.35
C ASN A 455 9.89 23.10 7.41
N LYS A 456 8.83 22.94 6.59
CA LYS A 456 8.16 21.64 6.39
C LYS A 456 9.14 20.57 5.88
N ILE A 457 9.96 20.88 4.88
CA ILE A 457 10.98 19.96 4.34
C ILE A 457 11.98 19.57 5.43
N ALA A 458 12.58 20.53 6.15
CA ALA A 458 13.56 20.27 7.19
C ALA A 458 13.00 19.39 8.33
N LEU A 459 11.75 19.62 8.74
CA LEU A 459 11.05 18.77 9.71
C LEU A 459 10.83 17.33 9.19
N ARG A 460 10.56 17.15 7.89
CA ARG A 460 10.49 15.81 7.27
C ARG A 460 11.85 15.15 7.09
N GLU A 461 12.89 15.91 6.73
CA GLU A 461 14.26 15.38 6.60
C GLU A 461 14.75 14.81 7.93
N PHE A 462 14.50 15.53 9.04
CA PHE A 462 14.82 15.08 10.39
C PHE A 462 13.89 13.96 10.89
N GLY A 463 12.59 14.05 10.61
CA GLY A 463 11.59 13.06 11.06
C GLY A 463 11.56 11.73 10.30
N TYR A 464 12.08 11.70 9.07
CA TYR A 464 12.21 10.51 8.22
C TYR A 464 13.68 10.33 7.78
N SER A 465 13.96 10.53 6.49
CA SER A 465 15.29 10.69 5.91
C SER A 465 15.22 11.74 4.80
N SER A 466 16.36 12.35 4.48
CA SER A 466 16.56 13.27 3.35
C SER A 466 16.17 12.68 1.99
N THR A 467 16.16 11.35 1.88
CA THR A 467 15.84 10.56 0.68
C THR A 467 14.42 10.00 0.67
N SER A 468 13.60 10.29 1.69
CA SER A 468 12.23 9.76 1.79
C SER A 468 11.31 10.29 0.67
N PRO A 469 10.32 9.50 0.19
CA PRO A 469 9.37 9.95 -0.83
C PRO A 469 8.58 11.21 -0.43
N GLN A 470 8.29 11.38 0.86
CA GLN A 470 7.63 12.57 1.41
C GLN A 470 8.48 13.83 1.24
N VAL A 471 9.80 13.75 1.46
CA VAL A 471 10.74 14.85 1.24
C VAL A 471 10.87 15.15 -0.24
N ILE A 472 11.04 14.12 -1.08
CA ILE A 472 11.17 14.25 -2.55
C ILE A 472 9.96 14.98 -3.15
N HIS A 473 8.74 14.59 -2.76
CA HIS A 473 7.51 15.25 -3.21
C HIS A 473 7.42 16.72 -2.75
N ASP A 474 7.74 17.02 -1.48
CA ASP A 474 7.73 18.40 -0.98
C ASP A 474 8.78 19.29 -1.66
N MET A 475 9.97 18.77 -1.94
CA MET A 475 10.99 19.49 -2.70
C MET A 475 10.49 19.82 -4.11
N TRP A 476 9.70 18.95 -4.75
CA TRP A 476 9.06 19.25 -6.03
C TRP A 476 7.90 20.26 -5.93
N GLN A 477 7.17 20.29 -4.81
CA GLN A 477 6.20 21.36 -4.54
C GLN A 477 6.92 22.72 -4.43
N LEU A 478 8.02 22.78 -3.68
CA LEU A 478 8.85 23.97 -3.54
C LEU A 478 9.48 24.38 -4.89
N GLU A 479 10.01 23.42 -5.67
CA GLU A 479 10.51 23.66 -7.02
C GLU A 479 9.45 24.34 -7.90
N ALA A 480 8.23 23.80 -7.92
CA ALA A 480 7.13 24.33 -8.72
C ALA A 480 6.64 25.70 -8.22
N PHE A 481 6.69 25.96 -6.91
CA PHE A 481 6.36 27.26 -6.32
C PHE A 481 7.41 28.31 -6.71
N LEU A 482 8.70 28.05 -6.47
CA LEU A 482 9.80 28.95 -6.81
C LEU A 482 9.85 29.27 -8.31
N GLN A 483 9.58 28.28 -9.16
CA GLN A 483 9.50 28.45 -10.62
C GLN A 483 8.36 29.40 -11.03
N LYS A 484 7.20 29.37 -10.34
CA LYS A 484 6.08 30.30 -10.56
C LYS A 484 6.38 31.72 -10.08
N GLN A 485 7.13 31.86 -8.98
CA GLN A 485 7.57 33.16 -8.44
C GLN A 485 8.78 33.76 -9.19
N GLY A 486 9.28 33.11 -10.23
CA GLY A 486 10.42 33.60 -11.03
C GLY A 486 11.80 33.35 -10.41
N HIS A 487 11.91 32.64 -9.29
CA HIS A 487 13.18 32.25 -8.66
C HIS A 487 13.84 31.06 -9.38
N VAL A 488 14.07 31.20 -10.70
CA VAL A 488 14.46 30.10 -11.60
C VAL A 488 15.78 29.44 -11.22
N ALA A 489 16.79 30.22 -10.81
CA ALA A 489 18.09 29.70 -10.41
C ALA A 489 18.00 28.80 -9.17
N GLU A 490 17.16 29.18 -8.19
CA GLU A 490 16.94 28.38 -7.00
C GLU A 490 16.08 27.14 -7.29
N ALA A 491 14.99 27.29 -8.05
CA ALA A 491 14.18 26.15 -8.50
C ALA A 491 15.03 25.10 -9.24
N ALA A 492 15.98 25.53 -10.08
CA ALA A 492 16.93 24.64 -10.75
C ALA A 492 17.91 23.94 -9.77
N ASN A 493 18.27 24.59 -8.66
CA ASN A 493 19.09 23.98 -7.61
C ASN A 493 18.31 22.91 -6.84
N ILE A 494 17.09 23.23 -6.38
CA ILE A 494 16.18 22.30 -5.71
C ILE A 494 15.94 21.08 -6.63
N ARG A 495 15.57 21.30 -7.90
CA ARG A 495 15.39 20.23 -8.90
C ARG A 495 16.57 19.26 -8.96
N ARG A 496 17.81 19.79 -8.98
CA ARG A 496 19.03 18.97 -9.09
C ARG A 496 19.21 18.07 -7.85
N GLU A 497 19.02 18.64 -6.67
CA GLU A 497 19.13 17.91 -5.40
C GLU A 497 18.00 16.88 -5.22
N THR A 498 16.76 17.21 -5.62
CA THR A 498 15.65 16.23 -5.57
C THR A 498 15.92 15.00 -6.43
N TYR A 499 16.45 15.16 -7.64
CA TYR A 499 16.79 14.01 -8.49
C TYR A 499 17.96 13.19 -7.95
N LYS A 500 18.98 13.83 -7.36
CA LYS A 500 20.10 13.15 -6.71
C LYS A 500 19.61 12.27 -5.55
N ARG A 501 18.80 12.82 -4.64
CA ARG A 501 18.23 12.09 -3.50
C ARG A 501 17.28 10.97 -3.91
N LEU A 502 16.53 11.17 -4.99
CA LEU A 502 15.68 10.12 -5.57
C LEU A 502 16.53 8.97 -6.14
N GLU A 503 17.62 9.26 -6.87
CA GLU A 503 18.55 8.24 -7.36
C GLU A 503 19.20 7.46 -6.20
N GLU A 504 19.57 8.13 -5.12
CA GLU A 504 20.05 7.49 -3.88
C GLU A 504 18.95 6.58 -3.27
N TYR A 505 17.71 7.05 -3.18
CA TYR A 505 16.58 6.26 -2.66
C TYR A 505 16.30 4.99 -3.48
N VAL A 506 16.38 5.06 -4.82
CA VAL A 506 16.20 3.90 -5.71
C VAL A 506 17.50 3.13 -5.99
N GLY A 507 18.64 3.52 -5.39
CA GLY A 507 19.97 2.96 -5.66
C GLY A 507 20.07 1.43 -5.48
N GLN A 508 19.25 0.85 -4.60
CA GLN A 508 19.20 -0.60 -4.35
C GLN A 508 18.48 -1.39 -5.46
N VAL A 509 17.75 -0.72 -6.37
CA VAL A 509 17.10 -1.34 -7.52
C VAL A 509 18.00 -1.17 -8.75
N PRO A 510 18.57 -2.25 -9.31
CA PRO A 510 19.46 -2.17 -10.47
C PRO A 510 18.75 -1.63 -11.71
N VAL A 511 19.53 -1.05 -12.62
CA VAL A 511 19.02 -0.48 -13.89
C VAL A 511 18.77 -1.58 -14.93
N ASP A 512 19.55 -2.67 -14.89
CA ASP A 512 19.81 -3.52 -16.05
C ASP A 512 19.11 -4.90 -16.06
N GLU A 513 18.18 -5.17 -15.15
CA GLU A 513 17.28 -6.35 -15.27
C GLU A 513 16.04 -5.99 -16.11
N VAL A 514 16.17 -6.23 -17.42
CA VAL A 514 15.13 -6.14 -18.47
C VAL A 514 15.06 -7.47 -19.23
#